data_AF-E4S8Y9-F1
#
_entry.id   AF-E4S8Y9-F1
#
_cell.length_a   1.000
_cell.length_b   1.000
_cell.length_c   1.000
_cell.angle_alpha   90.00
_cell.angle_beta   90.00
_cell.angle_gamma   90.00
#
_symmetry.space_group_name_H-M   'P 1'
#
loop_
_entity.id
_entity.type
_entity.pdbx_description
1 polymer ?
#
loop_
_entity_poly.entity_id
_entity_poly.type
_entity_poly.pdbx_seq_one_letter_code
_entity_poly.pdbx_strand_id
1 'polypeptide(L)' 'MAAKPLVGSLQLKLENGTTSTGRIRLKTLSFDIKPDAQDMDVYQVGQAIASLQSKPLYTIIRSNNFELLY' A
#
# COMPACT_ATOMS: atom_id res chain seq x y z
N MET A 1 -4.17 -26.91 -4.55
CA MET A 1 -5.07 -26.11 -3.71
C MET A 1 -4.59 -24.66 -3.80
N ALA A 2 -5.43 -23.72 -4.25
CA ALA A 2 -5.03 -22.33 -4.37
C ALA A 2 -4.80 -21.73 -2.97
N ALA A 3 -3.62 -21.14 -2.74
CA ALA A 3 -3.31 -20.48 -1.48
C ALA A 3 -4.33 -19.36 -1.25
N LYS A 4 -5.10 -19.45 -0.16
CA LYS A 4 -5.99 -18.35 0.24
C LYS A 4 -5.10 -17.24 0.83
N PRO A 5 -5.16 -16.00 0.32
CA PRO A 5 -4.44 -14.91 0.96
C PRO A 5 -4.98 -14.75 2.38
N LEU A 6 -4.12 -14.90 3.39
CA LEU A 6 -4.54 -14.79 4.79
C LEU A 6 -4.73 -13.33 5.20
N VAL A 7 -3.89 -12.44 4.67
CA VAL A 7 -3.88 -11.02 5.01
C VAL A 7 -3.49 -10.21 3.78
N GLY A 8 -4.33 -9.25 3.40
CA GLY A 8 -3.98 -8.21 2.43
C GLY A 8 -3.52 -6.96 3.16
N SER A 9 -2.55 -6.24 2.60
CA SER A 9 -2.15 -4.91 3.08
C SER A 9 -2.17 -3.90 1.94
N LEU A 10 -2.69 -2.72 2.23
CA LEU A 10 -2.63 -1.54 1.39
C LEU A 10 -1.47 -0.66 1.87
N GLN A 11 -0.56 -0.34 0.97
CA GLN A 11 0.57 0.53 1.23
C GLN A 11 0.48 1.79 0.39
N LEU A 12 0.53 2.95 1.04
CA LEU A 12 0.64 4.25 0.39
C LEU A 12 2.07 4.76 0.56
N LYS A 13 2.77 5.00 -0.53
CA LYS A 13 4.09 5.64 -0.51
C LYS A 13 3.91 7.11 -0.81
N LEU A 14 4.37 7.97 0.11
CA LEU A 14 4.31 9.42 0.00
C LEU A 14 5.72 9.98 -0.10
N GLU A 15 5.91 11.04 -0.87
CA GLU A 15 7.21 11.70 -0.93
C GLU A 15 7.44 12.53 0.34
N ASN A 16 8.58 12.30 0.98
CA ASN A 16 8.95 12.86 2.27
C ASN A 16 10.32 13.51 2.20
N GLY A 17 10.46 14.46 1.26
CA GLY A 17 11.70 15.19 1.01
C GLY A 17 12.76 14.34 0.31
N THR A 18 14.02 14.73 0.46
CA THR A 18 15.17 14.09 -0.19
C THR A 18 16.15 13.54 0.83
N THR A 19 16.88 12.49 0.45
CA THR A 19 18.02 11.96 1.21
C THR A 19 19.23 12.88 1.08
N SER A 20 20.27 12.64 1.88
CA SER A 20 21.58 13.34 1.78
C SER A 20 22.25 13.20 0.42
N THR A 21 21.82 12.23 -0.39
CA THR A 21 22.29 11.97 -1.76
C THR A 21 21.37 12.55 -2.84
N GLY A 22 20.35 13.33 -2.47
CA GLY A 22 19.40 13.96 -3.40
C GLY A 22 18.30 13.04 -3.93
N ARG A 23 18.19 11.79 -3.46
CA ARG A 23 17.11 10.87 -3.87
C ARG A 23 15.83 11.17 -3.10
N ILE A 24 14.67 10.97 -3.72
CA ILE A 24 13.37 11.12 -3.04
C ILE A 24 13.30 10.12 -1.88
N ARG A 25 13.05 10.62 -0.68
CA ARG A 25 12.79 9.81 0.50
C ARG A 25 11.30 9.50 0.56
N LEU A 26 10.93 8.23 0.61
CA LEU A 26 9.53 7.82 0.68
C LEU A 26 9.13 7.50 2.12
N LYS A 27 7.93 7.91 2.51
CA LYS A 27 7.25 7.44 3.72
C LYS A 27 6.17 6.44 3.31
N THR A 28 6.19 5.25 3.91
CA THR A 28 5.15 4.25 3.69
C THR A 28 4.11 4.33 4.82
N LEU A 29 2.84 4.41 4.46
CA LEU A 29 1.71 4.15 5.35
C LEU A 29 1.15 2.77 4.98
N SER A 30 0.90 1.93 5.98
CA SER A 30 0.37 0.58 5.78
C SER A 30 -0.97 0.43 6.50
N PHE A 31 -1.93 -0.17 5.81
CA PHE A 31 -3.27 -0.44 6.31
C PHE A 31 -3.63 -1.90 6.04
N ASP A 32 -4.29 -2.54 7.00
CA ASP A 32 -4.83 -3.88 6.79
C ASP A 32 -6.08 -3.80 5.91
N ILE A 33 -6.19 -4.71 4.95
CA ILE A 33 -7.35 -4.82 4.07
C ILE A 33 -7.85 -6.26 4.06
N LYS A 34 -9.15 -6.41 3.76
CA LYS A 34 -9.73 -7.74 3.63
C LYS A 34 -9.08 -8.48 2.46
N PRO A 35 -8.82 -9.80 2.58
CA PRO A 35 -8.20 -10.56 1.49
C PRO A 35 -9.04 -10.61 0.20
N ASP A 36 -10.36 -10.51 0.34
CA ASP A 36 -11.35 -10.54 -0.74
C ASP A 36 -11.74 -9.14 -1.25
N ALA A 37 -11.12 -8.08 -0.73
CA ALA A 37 -11.35 -6.72 -1.22
C ALA A 37 -11.04 -6.65 -2.72
N GLN A 38 -11.88 -5.95 -3.48
CA GLN A 38 -11.65 -5.77 -4.92
C GLN A 38 -10.52 -4.76 -5.15
N ASP A 39 -9.73 -4.97 -6.21
CA ASP A 39 -8.61 -4.07 -6.53
C ASP A 39 -9.09 -2.62 -6.75
N MET A 40 -10.26 -2.45 -7.38
CA MET A 40 -10.85 -1.13 -7.61
C MET A 40 -11.19 -0.42 -6.29
N ASP A 41 -11.80 -1.12 -5.34
CA ASP A 41 -12.14 -0.55 -4.02
C ASP A 41 -10.88 -0.16 -3.25
N VAL A 42 -9.87 -1.04 -3.25
CA VAL A 42 -8.57 -0.78 -2.60
C VAL A 42 -7.89 0.44 -3.20
N TYR A 43 -7.92 0.57 -4.53
CA TYR A 43 -7.37 1.72 -5.22
C TYR A 43 -8.13 3.01 -4.89
N GLN A 44 -9.45 3.01 -4.95
CA GLN A 44 -10.29 4.18 -4.64
C GLN A 44 -10.10 4.64 -3.19
N VAL A 45 -10.11 3.72 -2.23
CA VAL A 45 -9.87 4.03 -0.82
C VAL A 45 -8.44 4.54 -0.61
N GLY A 46 -7.44 3.91 -1.24
CA GLY A 46 -6.06 4.37 -1.19
C GLY A 46 -5.90 5.79 -1.73
N GLN A 47 -6.58 6.10 -2.83
CA GLN A 47 -6.57 7.42 -3.46
C GLN A 47 -7.26 8.47 -2.57
N ALA A 48 -8.38 8.11 -1.95
CA ALA A 48 -9.08 8.98 -1.00
C ALA A 48 -8.21 9.30 0.22
N ILE A 49 -7.61 8.28 0.86
CA ILE A 49 -6.69 8.48 2.00
C ILE A 49 -5.50 9.33 1.60
N ALA A 50 -4.93 9.10 0.40
CA ALA A 50 -3.81 9.87 -0.11
C ALA A 50 -4.17 11.34 -0.34
N SER A 51 -5.39 11.65 -0.80
CA SER A 51 -5.86 13.02 -0.98
C SER A 51 -5.96 13.82 0.33
N LEU A 52 -6.07 13.12 1.47
CA LEU A 52 -6.07 13.71 2.80
C LEU A 52 -4.66 13.94 3.36
N GLN A 53 -3.62 13.45 2.68
CA GLN A 53 -2.24 13.62 3.12
C GLN A 53 -1.69 14.97 2.66
N SER A 54 -0.88 15.60 3.51
CA SER A 54 -0.15 16.82 3.15
C SER A 54 1.01 16.58 2.19
N LYS A 55 1.41 15.32 1.99
CA LYS A 55 2.54 14.91 1.16
C LYS A 55 2.04 14.27 -0.12
N PRO A 56 2.69 14.53 -1.27
CA PRO A 56 2.25 13.99 -2.53
C PRO A 56 2.35 12.47 -2.54
N LEU A 57 1.35 11.83 -3.15
CA LEU A 57 1.31 10.40 -3.36
C LEU A 57 2.31 10.01 -4.45
N TYR A 58 3.21 9.08 -4.11
CA TYR A 58 4.12 8.47 -5.06
C TYR A 58 3.51 7.22 -5.69
N THR A 59 2.96 6.30 -4.87
CA THR A 59 2.28 5.10 -5.39
C THR A 59 1.37 4.44 -4.36
N ILE A 60 0.44 3.62 -4.85
CA ILE A 60 -0.47 2.77 -4.09
C ILE A 60 -0.12 1.32 -4.41
N ILE A 61 0.12 0.50 -3.39
CA ILE A 61 0.50 -0.90 -3.53
C ILE A 61 -0.45 -1.77 -2.73
N ARG A 62 -1.01 -2.79 -3.37
CA ARG A 62 -1.66 -3.91 -2.69
C ARG A 62 -0.65 -5.03 -2.53
N SER A 63 -0.46 -5.52 -1.31
CA SER A 63 0.36 -6.70 -1.02
C SER A 63 -0.52 -7.80 -0.44
N ASN A 64 -0.54 -8.96 -1.09
CA ASN A 64 -1.26 -10.14 -0.63
C ASN A 64 -0.24 -11.14 -0.07
N ASN A 65 -0.36 -11.48 1.21
CA ASN A 65 0.50 -12.49 1.83
C ASN A 65 -0.20 -13.85 1.81
N PHE A 66 0.55 -14.87 1.39
CA PHE A 66 0.10 -16.25 1.34
C PHE A 66 0.95 -17.08 2.32
N GLU A 67 0.30 -17.92 3.11
CA GLU A 67 1.01 -18.91 3.91
C GLU A 67 1.49 -20.05 3.02
N LEU A 68 2.79 -20.36 3.11
CA LEU A 68 3.38 -21.50 2.44
C LEU A 68 3.12 -22.73 3.30
N LEU A 69 2.21 -23.59 2.85
CA LEU A 69 1.97 -24.90 3.45
C LEU A 69 3.07 -25.86 2.95
N TYR A 70 3.86 -26.42 3.88
CA TYR A 70 4.86 -27.47 3.63
C TYR A 70 4.45 -28.78 4.29
#